data_AF-A0A654M225-F1
#
_entry.id   AF-A0A654M225-F1
#
_cell.length_a   1.000
_cell.length_b   1.000
_cell.length_c   1.000
_cell.angle_alpha   90.00
_cell.angle_beta   90.00
_cell.angle_gamma   90.00
#
_symmetry.space_group_name_H-M   'P 1'
#
loop_
_entity.id
_entity.type
_entity.pdbx_description
1 polymer ?
#
loop_
_entity_poly.entity_id
_entity_poly.type
_entity_poly.pdbx_seq_one_letter_code
_entity_poly.pdbx_strand_id
1 'polypeptide(L)'
;MNKAINSFPGSESGVSTTLPVGLYSVDEEYALSDGLPQVPGNDVKHESEFSTECKGTIEAGQKITCIITNTLVYTAKPATLIVTKIVTCQDDNIFTDCEDVDSNFEPQDFMITVADKDQDSTTFGGSSSGTVVTLEPGSYSVTEDFSGVGKIVTVDDIGNRLRSPITIFVNSPAITLSGDCSGTIAAGETKTCTITNPVILSP
;
A
#
# COMPACT_ATOMS: atom_id res chain seq x y z
N MET A 1 -13.94 -31.42 -23.07
CA MET A 1 -12.90 -30.61 -23.75
C MET A 1 -13.46 -30.22 -25.11
N ASN A 2 -13.87 -28.96 -25.29
CA ASN A 2 -14.25 -28.48 -26.62
C ASN A 2 -12.96 -28.35 -27.45
N LYS A 3 -12.82 -29.23 -28.45
CA LYS A 3 -11.67 -29.21 -29.35
C LYS A 3 -11.74 -27.93 -30.18
N ALA A 4 -10.74 -27.05 -30.08
CA ALA A 4 -10.64 -25.87 -30.93
C ALA A 4 -10.69 -26.33 -32.39
N ILE A 5 -11.72 -25.90 -33.11
CA ILE A 5 -12.01 -26.41 -34.46
C ILE A 5 -11.10 -25.71 -35.47
N ASN A 6 -10.72 -24.45 -35.22
CA ASN A 6 -9.81 -23.63 -36.01
C ASN A 6 -9.08 -22.64 -35.09
N SER A 7 -7.76 -22.54 -35.17
CA SER A 7 -6.95 -21.50 -34.54
C SER A 7 -6.18 -20.76 -35.63
N PHE A 8 -6.13 -19.44 -35.55
CA PHE A 8 -5.50 -18.57 -36.53
C PHE A 8 -5.02 -17.28 -35.86
N PRO A 9 -3.98 -16.60 -36.39
CA PRO A 9 -3.58 -15.28 -35.92
C PRO A 9 -4.71 -14.25 -36.10
N GLY A 10 -4.88 -13.36 -35.13
CA GLY A 10 -5.82 -12.23 -35.22
C GLY A 10 -5.48 -11.26 -36.36
N SER A 11 -6.48 -10.52 -36.84
CA SER A 11 -6.34 -9.52 -37.91
C SER A 11 -7.33 -8.38 -37.72
N GLU A 12 -6.86 -7.13 -37.82
CA GLU A 12 -7.71 -5.94 -37.78
C GLU A 12 -8.64 -5.83 -39.00
N SER A 13 -8.26 -6.46 -40.12
CA SER A 13 -9.13 -6.58 -41.31
C SER A 13 -10.15 -7.71 -41.18
N GLY A 14 -10.11 -8.46 -40.07
CA GLY A 14 -10.91 -9.66 -39.84
C GLY A 14 -10.32 -10.92 -40.49
N VAL A 15 -10.76 -12.07 -40.01
CA VAL A 15 -10.49 -13.39 -40.58
C VAL A 15 -11.82 -14.11 -40.78
N SER A 16 -12.08 -14.55 -42.00
CA SER A 16 -13.27 -15.37 -42.30
C SER A 16 -12.95 -16.85 -42.10
N THR A 17 -13.77 -17.54 -41.31
CA THR A 17 -13.68 -18.99 -41.13
C THR A 17 -15.06 -19.63 -41.26
N THR A 18 -15.10 -20.89 -41.70
CA THR A 18 -16.35 -21.66 -41.82
C THR A 18 -16.47 -22.60 -40.63
N LEU A 19 -17.62 -22.57 -39.98
CA LEU A 19 -17.94 -23.44 -38.85
C LEU A 19 -19.06 -24.43 -39.24
N PRO A 20 -19.07 -25.64 -38.67
CA PRO A 20 -20.25 -26.49 -38.69
C PRO A 20 -21.44 -25.78 -38.04
N VAL A 21 -22.66 -26.12 -38.47
CA VAL A 21 -23.88 -25.65 -37.80
C VAL A 21 -23.92 -26.14 -36.34
N GLY A 22 -24.47 -25.32 -35.46
CA GLY A 22 -24.58 -25.63 -34.02
C GLY A 22 -23.92 -24.58 -33.13
N LEU A 23 -23.59 -24.97 -31.90
CA LEU A 23 -23.03 -24.06 -30.91
C LEU A 23 -21.58 -23.72 -31.24
N TYR A 24 -21.23 -22.44 -31.08
CA TYR A 24 -19.86 -21.93 -31.19
C TYR A 24 -19.56 -20.99 -30.03
N SER A 25 -18.27 -20.86 -29.73
CA SER A 25 -17.67 -19.86 -28.85
C SER A 25 -16.32 -19.49 -29.43
N VAL A 26 -15.97 -18.22 -29.35
CA VAL A 26 -14.66 -17.70 -29.70
C VAL A 26 -13.93 -17.41 -28.40
N ASP A 27 -12.74 -17.98 -28.27
CA ASP A 27 -11.80 -17.67 -27.21
C ASP A 27 -10.56 -17.05 -27.85
N GLU A 28 -9.82 -16.27 -27.07
CA GLU A 28 -8.53 -15.72 -27.48
C GLU A 28 -7.47 -16.24 -26.51
N GLU A 29 -6.34 -16.69 -27.06
CA GLU A 29 -5.16 -17.00 -26.28
C GLU A 29 -4.06 -16.00 -26.67
N TYR A 30 -3.53 -15.33 -25.67
CA TYR A 30 -2.53 -14.31 -25.87
C TYR A 30 -1.14 -14.96 -26.03
N ALA A 31 -0.62 -14.94 -27.24
CA ALA A 31 0.69 -15.51 -27.57
C ALA A 31 1.71 -14.40 -27.87
N LEU A 32 2.07 -13.59 -26.87
CA LEU A 32 3.26 -12.74 -27.00
C LEU A 32 4.50 -13.57 -26.72
N SER A 33 5.35 -13.77 -27.73
CA SER A 33 6.67 -14.39 -27.54
C SER A 33 7.58 -13.55 -26.63
N ASP A 34 7.37 -12.23 -26.63
CA ASP A 34 8.29 -11.25 -26.03
C ASP A 34 7.73 -10.63 -24.74
N GLY A 35 6.55 -11.06 -24.27
CA GLY A 35 5.86 -10.51 -23.11
C GLY A 35 5.21 -9.13 -23.34
N LEU A 36 4.49 -8.63 -22.33
CA LEU A 36 3.85 -7.31 -22.39
C LEU A 36 4.91 -6.19 -22.40
N PRO A 37 4.66 -5.07 -23.11
CA PRO A 37 5.53 -3.91 -23.07
C PRO A 37 5.70 -3.43 -21.63
N GLN A 38 6.94 -3.34 -21.18
CA GLN A 38 7.27 -2.83 -19.85
C GLN A 38 7.36 -1.31 -19.90
N VAL A 39 6.58 -0.62 -19.07
CA VAL A 39 6.63 0.84 -18.92
C VAL A 39 7.10 1.18 -17.50
N PRO A 40 8.20 1.92 -17.33
CA PRO A 40 8.70 2.28 -16.01
C PRO A 40 7.62 3.00 -15.19
N GLY A 41 7.35 2.48 -13.99
CA GLY A 41 6.36 3.05 -13.07
C GLY A 41 4.92 2.60 -13.31
N ASN A 42 4.66 1.71 -14.26
CA ASN A 42 3.34 1.15 -14.51
C ASN A 42 3.33 -0.37 -14.47
N ASP A 43 2.31 -0.92 -13.85
CA ASP A 43 1.88 -2.29 -14.12
C ASP A 43 1.08 -2.29 -15.42
N VAL A 44 1.38 -3.23 -16.31
CA VAL A 44 0.74 -3.35 -17.62
C VAL A 44 -0.02 -4.66 -17.66
N LYS A 45 -1.32 -4.59 -17.98
CA LYS A 45 -2.16 -5.76 -18.20
C LYS A 45 -2.85 -5.69 -19.56
N HIS A 46 -3.19 -6.85 -20.07
CA HIS A 46 -3.98 -7.01 -21.28
C HIS A 46 -5.43 -7.32 -20.90
N GLU A 47 -6.37 -6.64 -21.52
CA GLU A 47 -7.80 -6.90 -21.38
C GLU A 47 -8.43 -7.15 -22.75
N SER A 48 -9.19 -8.23 -22.85
CA SER A 48 -9.93 -8.60 -24.07
C SER A 48 -11.43 -8.46 -23.81
N GLU A 49 -12.12 -7.74 -24.70
CA GLU A 49 -13.57 -7.63 -24.71
C GLU A 49 -14.13 -8.29 -25.98
N PHE A 50 -15.14 -9.15 -25.80
CA PHE A 50 -15.78 -9.88 -26.88
C PHE A 50 -17.16 -9.30 -27.17
N SER A 51 -17.48 -9.07 -28.44
CA SER A 51 -18.83 -8.71 -28.83
C SER A 51 -19.83 -9.83 -28.49
N THR A 52 -21.10 -9.49 -28.41
CA THR A 52 -22.16 -10.45 -28.04
C THR A 52 -22.25 -11.66 -28.97
N GLU A 53 -21.81 -11.49 -30.21
CA GLU A 53 -21.79 -12.47 -31.30
C GLU A 53 -20.59 -13.41 -31.26
N CYS A 54 -19.71 -13.31 -30.25
CA CYS A 54 -18.58 -14.22 -30.11
C CYS A 54 -18.95 -15.58 -29.49
N LYS A 55 -20.23 -15.79 -29.15
CA LYS A 55 -20.76 -17.08 -28.70
C LYS A 55 -22.23 -17.22 -29.07
N GLY A 56 -22.68 -18.43 -29.35
CA GLY A 56 -24.08 -18.70 -29.66
C GLY A 56 -24.27 -19.92 -30.54
N THR A 57 -25.31 -19.89 -31.37
CA THR A 57 -25.60 -20.92 -32.38
C THR A 57 -25.45 -20.33 -33.77
N ILE A 58 -24.82 -21.07 -34.68
CA ILE A 58 -24.72 -20.71 -36.10
C ILE A 58 -25.53 -21.70 -36.97
N GLU A 59 -26.33 -21.17 -37.88
CA GLU A 59 -27.16 -21.94 -38.81
C GLU A 59 -26.53 -22.00 -40.22
N ALA A 60 -27.04 -22.90 -41.06
CA ALA A 60 -26.53 -23.09 -42.41
C ALA A 60 -26.65 -21.80 -43.24
N GLY A 61 -25.52 -21.32 -43.77
CA GLY A 61 -25.46 -20.10 -44.58
C GLY A 61 -25.50 -18.78 -43.79
N GLN A 62 -25.61 -18.83 -42.46
CA GLN A 62 -25.55 -17.64 -41.61
C GLN A 62 -24.12 -17.06 -41.61
N LYS A 63 -24.05 -15.73 -41.59
CA LYS A 63 -22.80 -14.99 -41.37
C LYS A 63 -22.90 -14.27 -40.04
N ILE A 64 -21.92 -14.52 -39.17
CA ILE A 64 -21.82 -13.90 -37.86
C ILE A 64 -20.48 -13.17 -37.82
N THR A 65 -20.49 -11.94 -37.32
CA THR A 65 -19.28 -11.15 -37.09
C THR A 65 -19.06 -11.07 -35.59
N CYS A 66 -18.01 -11.72 -35.11
CA CYS A 66 -17.48 -11.55 -33.75
C CYS A 66 -16.37 -10.50 -33.79
N ILE A 67 -16.44 -9.52 -32.90
CA ILE A 67 -15.39 -8.50 -32.73
C ILE A 67 -14.71 -8.75 -31.38
N ILE A 68 -13.39 -8.85 -31.40
CA ILE A 68 -12.56 -8.94 -30.20
C ILE A 68 -11.77 -7.64 -30.10
N THR A 69 -11.99 -6.88 -29.03
CA THR A 69 -11.28 -5.65 -28.74
C THR A 69 -10.20 -5.93 -27.71
N ASN A 70 -8.96 -5.69 -28.10
CA ASN A 70 -7.78 -5.90 -27.28
C ASN A 70 -7.26 -4.56 -26.77
N THR A 71 -7.17 -4.39 -25.46
CA THR A 71 -6.73 -3.16 -24.83
C THR A 71 -5.56 -3.41 -23.88
N LEU A 72 -4.50 -2.60 -24.02
CA LEU A 72 -3.44 -2.52 -23.02
C LEU A 72 -3.83 -1.49 -21.97
N VAL A 73 -3.87 -1.93 -20.71
CA VAL A 73 -4.16 -1.09 -19.56
C VAL A 73 -2.89 -0.85 -18.78
N TYR A 74 -2.58 0.43 -18.55
CA TYR A 74 -1.43 0.88 -17.76
C TYR A 74 -1.93 1.44 -16.43
N THR A 75 -1.59 0.79 -15.33
CA THR A 75 -1.90 1.26 -13.97
C THR A 75 -0.63 1.70 -13.29
N ALA A 76 -0.61 2.86 -12.64
CA ALA A 76 0.58 3.31 -11.91
C ALA A 76 0.91 2.30 -10.81
N LYS A 77 2.19 1.90 -10.71
CA LYS A 77 2.63 1.00 -9.67
C LYS A 77 2.54 1.74 -8.32
N PRO A 78 1.91 1.14 -7.28
CA PRO A 78 1.85 1.78 -5.98
C PRO A 78 3.25 1.98 -5.40
N ALA A 79 3.40 3.02 -4.60
CA ALA A 79 4.59 3.29 -3.82
C ALA A 79 4.43 2.75 -2.40
N THR A 80 5.54 2.60 -1.69
CA THR A 80 5.58 2.08 -0.32
C THR A 80 6.27 3.07 0.61
N LEU A 81 5.59 3.46 1.68
CA LEU A 81 6.18 4.23 2.77
C LEU A 81 6.25 3.34 4.02
N ILE A 82 7.44 3.21 4.60
CA ILE A 82 7.64 2.55 5.89
C ILE A 82 7.76 3.64 6.95
N VAL A 83 6.82 3.69 7.88
CA VAL A 83 6.79 4.69 8.95
C VAL A 83 7.27 4.04 10.24
N THR A 84 8.45 4.43 10.71
CA THR A 84 9.07 3.93 11.94
C THR A 84 8.95 4.95 13.04
N LYS A 85 8.33 4.55 14.15
CA LYS A 85 8.20 5.35 15.35
C LYS A 85 9.20 4.89 16.40
N ILE A 86 10.09 5.79 16.77
CA ILE A 86 11.04 5.59 17.85
C ILE A 86 10.62 6.47 19.02
N VAL A 87 10.63 5.87 20.20
CA VAL A 87 10.48 6.56 21.46
C VAL A 87 11.80 6.37 22.19
N THR A 88 12.41 7.45 22.66
CA THR A 88 13.63 7.39 23.45
C THR A 88 13.35 8.02 24.78
N CYS A 89 13.79 7.41 25.86
CA CYS A 89 13.67 8.02 27.17
C CYS A 89 14.98 8.74 27.56
N GLN A 90 14.85 9.89 28.19
CA GLN A 90 15.96 10.70 28.69
C GLN A 90 15.84 10.83 30.21
N ASP A 91 16.82 10.30 30.94
CA ASP A 91 16.90 10.43 32.38
C ASP A 91 17.19 11.89 32.79
N ASP A 92 16.48 12.39 33.80
CA ASP A 92 16.80 13.65 34.46
C ASP A 92 17.83 13.48 35.59
N ASN A 93 18.37 12.27 35.77
CA ASN A 93 19.36 11.87 36.78
C ASN A 93 18.92 12.03 38.25
N ILE A 94 17.63 12.20 38.54
CA ILE A 94 17.22 12.55 39.90
C ILE A 94 16.66 11.37 40.71
N PHE A 95 15.84 10.45 40.17
CA PHE A 95 15.29 9.35 41.01
C PHE A 95 14.79 8.07 40.32
N THR A 96 14.66 8.01 38.99
CA THR A 96 14.10 6.86 38.25
C THR A 96 14.75 6.72 36.89
N ASP A 97 15.12 5.50 36.54
CA ASP A 97 15.72 5.14 35.25
C ASP A 97 14.60 4.89 34.24
N CYS A 98 14.82 5.25 32.99
CA CYS A 98 14.01 4.83 31.86
C CYS A 98 13.68 3.34 31.87
N GLU A 99 14.60 2.49 32.33
CA GLU A 99 14.40 1.03 32.47
C GLU A 99 13.22 0.65 33.39
N ASP A 100 12.83 1.50 34.33
CA ASP A 100 11.73 1.22 35.28
C ASP A 100 10.33 1.49 34.67
N VAL A 101 10.27 2.18 33.53
CA VAL A 101 9.02 2.72 32.94
C VAL A 101 8.92 2.57 31.42
N ASP A 102 9.89 1.91 30.78
CA ASP A 102 10.02 1.80 29.31
C ASP A 102 8.82 1.06 28.68
N SER A 103 8.26 0.06 29.35
CA SER A 103 7.07 -0.68 28.86
C SER A 103 5.77 0.13 29.00
N ASN A 104 5.80 1.20 29.77
CA ASN A 104 4.65 2.04 30.02
C ASN A 104 4.47 3.15 28.97
N PHE A 105 5.40 3.32 28.03
CA PHE A 105 5.28 4.35 27.02
C PHE A 105 5.85 3.92 25.68
N GLU A 106 4.97 3.37 24.84
CA GLU A 106 5.34 2.65 23.63
C GLU A 106 5.07 3.48 22.36
N PRO A 107 5.71 3.17 21.23
CA PRO A 107 5.40 3.77 19.93
C PRO A 107 3.90 3.85 19.60
N GLN A 108 3.11 2.88 20.05
CA GLN A 108 1.67 2.80 19.78
C GLN A 108 0.84 3.89 20.48
N ASP A 109 1.38 4.53 21.52
CA ASP A 109 0.71 5.63 22.23
C ASP A 109 0.69 6.93 21.40
N PHE A 110 1.39 6.94 20.27
CA PHE A 110 1.45 8.04 19.31
C PHE A 110 0.60 7.74 18.09
N MET A 111 -0.36 8.62 17.79
CA MET A 111 -1.19 8.49 16.60
C MET A 111 -0.52 9.18 15.42
N ILE A 112 -0.19 8.42 14.39
CA ILE A 112 0.47 8.91 13.18
C ILE A 112 -0.56 8.96 12.06
N THR A 113 -0.57 10.06 11.32
CA THR A 113 -1.39 10.23 10.12
C THR A 113 -0.50 10.38 8.90
N VAL A 114 -0.74 9.56 7.89
CA VAL A 114 -0.14 9.70 6.56
C VAL A 114 -1.21 10.20 5.63
N ALA A 115 -0.96 11.32 4.96
CA ALA A 115 -1.84 11.89 3.94
C ALA A 115 -1.15 11.90 2.58
N ASP A 116 -1.90 11.64 1.51
CA ASP A 116 -1.41 11.69 0.14
C ASP A 116 -2.04 12.85 -0.67
N LYS A 117 -1.74 12.89 -1.98
CA LYS A 117 -2.17 13.94 -2.91
C LYS A 117 -3.68 14.09 -3.03
N ASP A 118 -4.45 13.04 -2.75
CA ASP A 118 -5.91 13.05 -2.93
C ASP A 118 -6.64 13.40 -1.62
N GLN A 119 -5.89 13.79 -0.58
CA GLN A 119 -6.35 13.99 0.79
C GLN A 119 -6.91 12.71 1.44
N ASP A 120 -6.64 11.55 0.84
CA ASP A 120 -6.83 10.29 1.52
C ASP A 120 -5.79 10.22 2.64
N SER A 121 -6.29 9.88 3.84
CA SER A 121 -5.47 9.81 5.03
C SER A 121 -5.67 8.50 5.74
N THR A 122 -4.57 7.92 6.18
CA THR A 122 -4.55 6.72 7.01
C THR A 122 -3.94 7.08 8.35
N THR A 123 -4.63 6.73 9.43
CA THR A 123 -4.16 6.96 10.80
C THR A 123 -3.95 5.63 11.51
N PHE A 124 -2.84 5.50 12.23
CA PHE A 124 -2.47 4.30 12.97
C PHE A 124 -1.62 4.66 14.19
N GLY A 125 -1.59 3.77 15.19
CA GLY A 125 -0.62 3.87 16.29
C GLY A 125 0.79 3.55 15.81
N GLY A 126 1.80 4.27 16.32
CA GLY A 126 3.18 4.08 15.91
C GLY A 126 3.74 2.68 16.19
N SER A 127 4.81 2.32 15.48
CA SER A 127 5.53 1.06 15.64
C SER A 127 7.03 1.24 15.47
N SER A 128 7.83 0.68 16.38
CA SER A 128 9.29 0.63 16.27
C SER A 128 9.80 -0.38 15.24
N SER A 129 8.99 -1.38 14.87
CA SER A 129 9.30 -2.28 13.76
C SER A 129 8.94 -1.69 12.39
N GLY A 130 8.27 -0.53 12.37
CA GLY A 130 7.75 0.11 11.17
C GLY A 130 6.34 -0.33 10.79
N THR A 131 5.58 0.61 10.24
CA THR A 131 4.25 0.40 9.63
C THR A 131 4.36 0.62 8.13
N VAL A 132 3.90 -0.35 7.34
CA VAL A 132 3.89 -0.26 5.88
C VAL A 132 2.61 0.42 5.40
N VAL A 133 2.76 1.51 4.64
CA VAL A 133 1.67 2.26 4.02
C VAL A 133 1.84 2.22 2.51
N THR A 134 0.78 1.82 1.81
CA THR A 134 0.73 1.82 0.34
C THR A 134 0.18 3.16 -0.12
N LEU A 135 0.89 3.85 -1.01
CA LEU A 135 0.53 5.17 -1.51
C LEU A 135 0.42 5.16 -3.04
N GLU A 136 -0.40 6.05 -3.59
CA GLU A 136 -0.26 6.43 -4.98
C GLU A 136 1.01 7.27 -5.19
N PRO A 137 1.64 7.22 -6.38
CA PRO A 137 2.75 8.10 -6.70
C PRO A 137 2.31 9.56 -6.64
N GLY A 138 3.10 10.41 -5.99
CA GLY A 138 2.78 11.81 -5.81
C GLY A 138 3.25 12.38 -4.48
N SER A 139 2.63 13.49 -4.09
CA SER A 139 2.94 14.17 -2.83
C SER A 139 2.35 13.42 -1.64
N TYR A 140 3.08 13.39 -0.53
CA TYR A 140 2.62 12.85 0.75
C TYR A 140 3.17 13.66 1.92
N SER A 141 2.54 13.51 3.08
CA SER A 141 3.02 14.04 4.35
C SER A 141 2.70 13.08 5.49
N VAL A 142 3.57 13.07 6.50
CA VAL A 142 3.39 12.34 7.74
C VAL A 142 3.31 13.35 8.86
N THR A 143 2.25 13.25 9.66
CA THR A 143 2.04 14.05 10.87
C THR A 143 1.83 13.12 12.06
N GLU A 144 2.08 13.64 13.24
CA GLU A 144 1.88 12.91 14.49
C GLU A 144 1.08 13.75 15.47
N ASP A 145 0.17 13.09 16.17
CA ASP A 145 -0.51 13.60 17.34
C ASP A 145 0.00 12.88 18.59
N PHE A 146 0.58 13.67 19.50
CA PHE A 146 1.08 13.23 20.80
C PHE A 146 0.32 13.90 21.95
N SER A 147 -0.79 14.57 21.68
CA SER A 147 -1.60 15.26 22.71
C SER A 147 -2.22 14.32 23.74
N GLY A 148 -2.31 13.02 23.44
CA GLY A 148 -2.70 11.96 24.37
C GLY A 148 -1.61 11.54 25.37
N VAL A 149 -0.38 12.06 25.24
CA VAL A 149 0.75 11.65 26.06
C VAL A 149 0.86 12.51 27.33
N GLY A 150 0.64 11.86 28.48
CA GLY A 150 0.71 12.46 29.81
C GLY A 150 0.44 11.43 30.90
N LYS A 151 1.06 10.24 30.75
CA LYS A 151 0.77 9.07 31.58
C LYS A 151 1.41 9.25 32.95
N ILE A 152 0.61 9.03 34.00
CA ILE A 152 1.09 8.92 35.38
C ILE A 152 1.39 7.45 35.64
N VAL A 153 2.65 7.13 35.88
CA VAL A 153 3.13 5.80 36.23
C VAL A 153 3.24 5.70 37.75
N THR A 154 2.59 4.69 38.33
CA THR A 154 2.61 4.43 39.79
C THR A 154 3.15 3.05 40.14
N VAL A 155 3.41 2.23 39.12
CA VAL A 155 4.00 0.91 39.21
C VAL A 155 5.10 0.79 38.15
N ASP A 156 6.22 0.15 38.50
CA ASP A 156 7.27 -0.18 37.53
C ASP A 156 6.82 -1.31 36.57
N ASP A 157 7.65 -1.61 35.58
CA ASP A 157 7.39 -2.63 34.56
C ASP A 157 7.34 -4.07 35.10
N ILE A 158 7.70 -4.29 36.37
CA ILE A 158 7.62 -5.58 37.08
C ILE A 158 6.43 -5.59 38.07
N GLY A 159 5.68 -4.48 38.15
CA GLY A 159 4.49 -4.32 38.96
C GLY A 159 4.73 -3.86 40.41
N ASN A 160 5.94 -3.44 40.77
CA ASN A 160 6.20 -2.85 42.08
C ASN A 160 5.66 -1.44 42.14
N ARG A 161 5.09 -1.05 43.29
CA ARG A 161 4.63 0.33 43.49
C ARG A 161 5.81 1.28 43.59
N LEU A 162 5.80 2.32 42.76
CA LEU A 162 6.75 3.43 42.84
C LEU A 162 6.51 4.24 44.11
N ARG A 163 7.58 4.78 44.69
CA ARG A 163 7.52 5.60 45.92
C ARG A 163 6.84 6.94 45.70
N SER A 164 6.95 7.46 44.48
CA SER A 164 6.27 8.64 43.97
C SER A 164 5.72 8.32 42.58
N PRO A 165 4.52 8.79 42.22
CA PRO A 165 4.06 8.74 40.83
C PRO A 165 5.05 9.48 39.93
N ILE A 166 5.29 8.97 38.73
CA ILE A 166 6.10 9.61 37.70
C ILE A 166 5.18 10.08 36.59
N THR A 167 5.33 11.31 36.13
CA THR A 167 4.66 11.82 34.94
C THR A 167 5.61 11.76 33.75
N ILE A 168 5.13 11.18 32.64
CA ILE A 168 5.88 11.12 31.38
C ILE A 168 5.49 12.32 30.52
N PHE A 169 6.48 13.08 30.07
CA PHE A 169 6.29 14.20 29.15
C PHE A 169 7.06 13.98 27.85
N VAL A 170 6.44 14.32 26.72
CA VAL A 170 7.15 14.42 25.44
C VAL A 170 7.99 15.69 25.44
N ASN A 171 9.30 15.56 25.20
CA ASN A 171 10.18 16.69 24.98
C ASN A 171 10.01 17.23 23.55
N SER A 172 8.88 17.91 23.30
CA SER A 172 8.50 18.39 21.97
C SER A 172 9.59 19.16 21.21
N PRO A 173 10.40 20.04 21.84
CA PRO A 173 11.50 20.72 21.17
C PRO A 173 12.58 19.80 20.58
N ALA A 174 12.67 18.55 21.05
CA ALA A 174 13.65 17.57 20.62
C ALA A 174 13.06 16.44 19.76
N ILE A 175 11.78 16.53 19.37
CA ILE A 175 11.19 15.62 18.38
C ILE A 175 11.93 15.81 17.05
N THR A 176 12.25 14.68 16.39
CA THR A 176 12.87 14.70 15.07
C THR A 176 12.07 13.88 14.07
N LEU A 177 11.98 14.39 12.84
CA LEU A 177 11.43 13.68 11.68
C LEU A 177 12.54 13.57 10.63
N SER A 178 12.70 12.38 10.07
CA SER A 178 13.59 12.19 8.91
C SER A 178 13.10 12.96 7.68
N GLY A 179 14.00 13.22 6.72
CA GLY A 179 13.67 13.97 5.50
C GLY A 179 12.56 13.34 4.65
N ASP A 180 12.36 12.02 4.75
CA ASP A 180 11.33 11.28 3.99
C ASP A 180 9.97 11.22 4.70
N CYS A 181 9.75 12.03 5.74
CA CYS A 181 8.41 12.17 6.35
C CYS A 181 7.50 13.15 5.61
N SER A 182 7.96 13.77 4.51
CA SER A 182 7.13 14.55 3.59
C SER A 182 7.81 14.68 2.24
N GLY A 183 7.06 15.08 1.21
CA GLY A 183 7.60 15.36 -0.12
C GLY A 183 6.88 14.54 -1.17
N THR A 184 7.63 14.06 -2.17
CA THR A 184 7.08 13.20 -3.23
C THR A 184 7.66 11.79 -3.16
N ILE A 185 6.86 10.83 -3.60
CA ILE A 185 7.26 9.42 -3.77
C ILE A 185 6.88 8.96 -5.19
N ALA A 186 7.82 8.31 -5.87
CA ALA A 186 7.66 7.84 -7.24
C ALA A 186 7.00 6.45 -7.31
N ALA A 187 6.51 6.09 -8.50
CA ALA A 187 5.86 4.79 -8.71
C ALA A 187 6.80 3.62 -8.44
N GLY A 188 6.34 2.69 -7.59
CA GLY A 188 7.14 1.56 -7.15
C GLY A 188 8.32 1.90 -6.22
N GLU A 189 8.49 3.16 -5.81
CA GLU A 189 9.53 3.56 -4.86
C GLU A 189 9.19 3.08 -3.45
N THR A 190 10.22 2.85 -2.64
CA THR A 190 10.09 2.61 -1.21
C THR A 190 10.85 3.67 -0.44
N LYS A 191 10.18 4.37 0.49
CA LYS A 191 10.77 5.36 1.38
C LYS A 191 10.58 4.97 2.84
N THR A 192 11.43 5.49 3.71
CA THR A 192 11.33 5.28 5.16
C THR A 192 11.23 6.61 5.89
N CYS A 193 10.11 6.87 6.54
CA CYS A 193 9.95 7.99 7.47
C CYS A 193 10.22 7.51 8.88
N THR A 194 11.21 8.10 9.55
CA THR A 194 11.48 7.87 10.97
C THR A 194 11.07 9.08 11.79
N ILE A 195 10.23 8.86 12.79
CA ILE A 195 9.83 9.86 13.79
C ILE A 195 10.43 9.44 15.12
N THR A 196 11.23 10.30 15.75
CA THR A 196 11.83 10.02 17.06
C THR A 196 11.32 11.02 18.09
N ASN A 197 10.67 10.50 19.14
CA ASN A 197 10.22 11.30 20.27
C ASN A 197 11.04 11.02 21.51
N PRO A 198 11.82 11.99 21.99
CA PRO A 198 12.38 11.94 23.31
C PRO A 198 11.30 12.21 24.36
N VAL A 199 11.27 11.39 25.40
CA VAL A 199 10.46 11.59 26.60
C VAL A 199 11.32 11.84 27.82
N ILE A 200 10.75 12.59 28.75
CA ILE A 200 11.37 12.93 30.02
C ILE A 200 10.45 12.42 31.12
N LEU A 201 11.06 11.83 32.15
CA LEU A 201 10.40 11.41 33.37
C LEU A 201 10.47 12.55 34.38
N SER A 202 9.34 12.88 35.02
CA SER A 202 9.27 13.90 36.05
C SER A 202 8.54 13.36 37.29
N PRO A 203 9.11 13.50 38.52
CA PRO A 203 8.47 13.07 39.77
C PRO A 203 7.19 13.83 40.16
#